data_AF-A0AAJ0DBS6-F1
#
_entry.id   AF-A0AAJ0DBS6-F1
#
_cell.length_a   1.000
_cell.length_b   1.000
_cell.length_c   1.000
_cell.angle_alpha   90.00
_cell.angle_beta   90.00
_cell.angle_gamma   90.00
#
_symmetry.space_group_name_H-M   'P 1'
#
loop_
_entity.id
_entity.type
_entity.pdbx_description
1 polymer ?
#
loop_
_entity_poly.entity_id
_entity_poly.type
_entity_poly.pdbx_seq_one_letter_code
_entity_poly.pdbx_strand_id
1 'polypeptide(L)'
;MVRNAISMQNLRGSMSNLNFASPHPQHQYAPSAIPEAQDNLQNASDLPEIPGADKTQMQAWREAFERDIASRQATKDDVAVCTQRTSEVVRREKKQLGARVDSEGTATEDIMKQPRKESSEASRTTPEPCWATSPRWQYPGGTYWDDVEDMRFPKATSINAARFSDPFCDFLTNNPTVFHAVASQKNDLHEMGWAKLDERDAWDIKPSGRYYVERNGSALIAFVVGADYKPGNGCAILAGHADALTAKLKPTSEVPNKAGYLQLGVAPYAGGMNSTWWDRDLGIAGRVLVKEGDKIVSKLVNLNWPIARIPTLAPHFGQAAAGPFNKETQMVPIIGLEGVDDSSTTSAPPADPFSQPSILGGGDNTWPVSTFVHTQPKALVKAIGDQLGLKADTYSNIVNWELELYDVQPATVGGLNKEFIYGGRIDDKLCSWAAMQALLGSQSYDTRFSSIIKIVGWFDNEEIGSQLRQGAKSNFLPQTIERAVGSLSKHSPSSDLLGRTYANSFIVSSDVTHAVNPNFLDAYLPKHAPHLNTGLCIAADPNGNMTTDAVSTAILQRCADRIGAKLQIFQIRNGERSGGTVGPMLSSMTGIRAIDAGLPQLRLGVLMFTGFLNGFERVDMEFRA
;
A
#
# COMPACT_ATOMS: atom_id res chain seq x y z
N MET A 1 4.29 12.54 30.70
CA MET A 1 3.13 13.18 31.36
C MET A 1 1.94 13.09 30.41
N VAL A 2 0.80 12.64 30.93
CA VAL A 2 -0.42 12.23 30.23
C VAL A 2 -1.36 13.43 29.98
N ARG A 3 -2.25 13.30 28.99
CA ARG A 3 -3.48 14.10 28.66
C ARG A 3 -3.29 15.17 27.56
N ASN A 4 -4.23 15.41 26.63
CA ASN A 4 -5.69 15.46 26.74
C ASN A 4 -6.42 15.12 25.41
N ALA A 5 -7.58 14.47 25.56
CA ALA A 5 -8.74 14.57 24.68
C ALA A 5 -9.79 15.42 25.41
N ILE A 6 -10.32 16.51 24.83
CA ILE A 6 -11.58 17.15 25.23
C ILE A 6 -12.27 17.82 24.02
N SER A 7 -13.55 17.49 23.90
CA SER A 7 -14.67 18.02 23.10
C SER A 7 -14.93 19.52 23.25
N MET A 8 -15.49 20.20 22.22
CA MET A 8 -16.51 21.24 22.45
C MET A 8 -17.58 21.31 21.35
N GLN A 9 -18.83 21.31 21.83
CA GLN A 9 -20.09 21.63 21.15
C GLN A 9 -20.39 23.14 21.21
N ASN A 10 -21.18 23.58 20.23
CA ASN A 10 -22.16 24.68 20.24
C ASN A 10 -21.70 26.14 20.34
N LEU A 11 -22.00 26.91 19.28
CA LEU A 11 -22.67 28.21 19.37
C LEU A 11 -23.64 28.35 18.18
N ARG A 12 -24.92 28.64 18.48
CA ARG A 12 -26.03 28.94 17.56
C ARG A 12 -26.37 30.44 17.63
N GLY A 13 -26.85 30.98 16.50
CA GLY A 13 -27.68 32.19 16.38
C GLY A 13 -26.99 33.36 15.68
N SER A 14 -27.60 34.18 14.83
CA SER A 14 -28.96 34.25 14.23
C SER A 14 -28.95 35.41 13.20
N MET A 15 -29.84 35.37 12.18
CA MET A 15 -30.32 36.50 11.32
C MET A 15 -29.29 37.11 10.32
N SER A 16 -29.61 37.57 9.11
CA SER A 16 -30.86 37.82 8.37
C SER A 16 -30.55 38.14 6.89
N ASN A 17 -31.53 37.87 6.02
CA ASN A 17 -31.77 38.34 4.64
C ASN A 17 -30.93 39.51 4.09
N LEU A 18 -30.56 39.42 2.80
CA LEU A 18 -30.80 40.48 1.79
C LEU A 18 -30.60 39.94 0.37
N ASN A 19 -31.69 39.95 -0.41
CA ASN A 19 -31.73 39.82 -1.87
C ASN A 19 -31.11 41.05 -2.54
N PHE A 20 -30.43 40.90 -3.68
CA PHE A 20 -30.56 41.82 -4.81
C PHE A 20 -30.24 41.14 -6.15
N ALA A 21 -30.95 41.61 -7.17
CA ALA A 21 -31.20 40.98 -8.46
C ALA A 21 -30.09 41.18 -9.52
N SER A 22 -30.16 40.32 -10.55
CA SER A 22 -29.40 40.30 -11.81
C SER A 22 -29.55 41.59 -12.67
N PRO A 23 -28.79 41.74 -13.78
CA PRO A 23 -29.23 41.14 -15.05
C PRO A 23 -28.14 40.56 -15.97
N HIS A 24 -28.57 39.60 -16.81
CA HIS A 24 -27.89 39.01 -17.97
C HIS A 24 -27.64 40.03 -19.11
N PRO A 25 -26.82 39.66 -20.12
CA PRO A 25 -27.44 39.17 -21.36
C PRO A 25 -26.85 37.84 -21.86
N GLN A 26 -27.72 37.14 -22.58
CA GLN A 26 -27.55 35.84 -23.23
C GLN A 26 -26.78 35.97 -24.55
N HIS A 27 -26.01 34.95 -24.92
CA HIS A 27 -25.92 34.49 -26.30
C HIS A 27 -26.00 32.96 -26.33
N GLN A 28 -27.12 32.49 -26.90
CA GLN A 28 -27.39 31.11 -27.25
C GLN A 28 -26.69 30.78 -28.58
N TYR A 29 -26.05 29.60 -28.66
CA TYR A 29 -26.18 28.70 -29.80
C TYR A 29 -26.18 27.26 -29.26
N ALA A 30 -27.25 26.54 -29.57
CA ALA A 30 -27.53 25.17 -29.14
C ALA A 30 -26.99 24.15 -30.18
N PRO A 31 -26.95 22.85 -29.83
CA PRO A 31 -26.09 21.83 -30.44
C PRO A 31 -26.78 20.98 -31.52
N SER A 32 -26.01 20.04 -32.09
CA SER A 32 -26.41 18.82 -32.84
C SER A 32 -26.54 18.92 -34.38
N ALA A 33 -25.63 18.20 -35.06
CA ALA A 33 -25.87 17.45 -36.29
C ALA A 33 -24.63 16.59 -36.62
N ILE A 34 -24.54 15.38 -36.04
CA ILE A 34 -23.68 14.30 -36.57
C ILE A 34 -24.64 13.12 -36.85
N PRO A 35 -24.79 12.66 -38.11
CA PRO A 35 -25.72 11.58 -38.44
C PRO A 35 -25.27 10.20 -37.90
N GLU A 36 -26.20 9.45 -37.32
CA GLU A 36 -26.10 8.07 -36.78
C GLU A 36 -25.88 6.97 -37.85
N ALA A 37 -24.98 7.15 -38.82
CA ALA A 37 -24.83 6.21 -39.95
C ALA A 37 -23.39 5.71 -40.21
N GLN A 38 -22.61 5.37 -39.19
CA GLN A 38 -21.20 4.95 -39.37
C GLN A 38 -20.84 3.51 -38.97
N ASP A 39 -21.73 2.74 -38.33
CA ASP A 39 -21.34 1.41 -37.82
C ASP A 39 -21.23 0.29 -38.88
N ASN A 40 -21.58 0.55 -40.14
CA ASN A 40 -21.57 -0.46 -41.22
C ASN A 40 -20.63 -0.16 -42.41
N LEU A 41 -19.80 0.89 -42.35
CA LEU A 41 -18.91 1.27 -43.45
C LEU A 41 -17.54 0.58 -43.32
N GLN A 42 -17.09 -0.07 -44.40
CA GLN A 42 -15.86 -0.87 -44.42
C GLN A 42 -14.65 -0.17 -45.07
N ASN A 43 -14.87 0.90 -45.85
CA ASN A 43 -13.81 1.65 -46.54
C ASN A 43 -14.03 3.17 -46.44
N ALA A 44 -12.95 3.95 -46.37
CA ALA A 44 -13.00 5.42 -46.30
C ALA A 44 -13.46 6.09 -47.61
N SER A 45 -13.45 5.37 -48.74
CA SER A 45 -14.02 5.81 -50.02
C SER A 45 -15.53 6.01 -49.98
N ASP A 46 -16.19 5.37 -49.01
CA ASP A 46 -17.66 5.27 -48.95
C ASP A 46 -18.26 6.34 -48.01
N LEU A 47 -17.43 7.23 -47.46
CA LEU A 47 -17.87 8.34 -46.62
C LEU A 47 -18.57 9.43 -47.46
N PRO A 48 -19.79 9.87 -47.09
CA PRO A 48 -20.48 10.95 -47.79
C PRO A 48 -19.73 12.28 -47.66
N GLU A 49 -19.83 13.15 -48.68
CA GLU A 49 -19.27 14.50 -48.61
C GLU A 49 -20.03 15.36 -47.58
N ILE A 50 -19.30 16.05 -46.71
CA ILE A 50 -19.89 16.92 -45.70
C ILE A 50 -20.08 18.31 -46.30
N PRO A 51 -21.32 18.85 -46.39
CA PRO A 51 -21.57 20.17 -46.94
C PRO A 51 -20.79 21.25 -46.17
N GLY A 52 -19.93 22.00 -46.88
CA GLY A 52 -19.15 23.10 -46.31
C GLY A 52 -17.76 22.72 -45.78
N ALA A 53 -17.36 21.44 -45.83
CA ALA A 53 -16.00 21.02 -45.50
C ALA A 53 -15.04 21.25 -46.68
N ASP A 54 -13.86 21.80 -46.41
CA ASP A 54 -12.82 21.94 -47.44
C ASP A 54 -12.09 20.60 -47.70
N LYS A 55 -11.32 20.55 -48.79
CA LYS A 55 -10.60 19.32 -49.21
C LYS A 55 -9.63 18.79 -48.13
N THR A 56 -9.04 19.67 -47.34
CA THR A 56 -8.09 19.32 -46.28
C THR A 56 -8.82 18.70 -45.10
N GLN A 57 -10.00 19.25 -44.76
CA GLN A 57 -10.87 18.71 -43.71
C GLN A 57 -11.43 17.34 -44.09
N MET A 58 -11.88 17.17 -45.34
CA MET A 58 -12.33 15.87 -45.85
C MET A 58 -11.21 14.82 -45.85
N GLN A 59 -9.97 15.21 -46.14
CA GLN A 59 -8.82 14.31 -46.11
C GLN A 59 -8.45 13.89 -44.68
N ALA A 60 -8.38 14.83 -43.73
CA ALA A 60 -8.12 14.51 -42.33
C ALA A 60 -9.18 13.58 -41.72
N TRP A 61 -10.44 13.74 -42.14
CA TRP A 61 -11.54 12.89 -41.68
C TRP A 61 -11.44 11.46 -42.22
N ARG A 62 -11.06 11.30 -43.50
CA ARG A 62 -10.79 9.98 -44.11
C ARG A 62 -9.62 9.27 -43.41
N GLU A 63 -8.52 9.97 -43.14
CA GLU A 63 -7.36 9.41 -42.43
C GLU A 63 -7.67 9.03 -40.97
N ALA A 64 -8.59 9.73 -40.31
CA ALA A 64 -9.05 9.37 -38.96
C ALA A 64 -9.93 8.11 -39.00
N PHE A 65 -10.80 7.99 -40.01
CA PHE A 65 -11.67 6.83 -40.19
C PHE A 65 -10.88 5.56 -40.55
N GLU A 66 -9.85 5.66 -41.41
CA GLU A 66 -8.97 4.52 -41.73
C GLU A 66 -8.21 4.01 -40.51
N ARG A 67 -7.77 4.91 -39.62
CA ARG A 67 -7.12 4.54 -38.35
C ARG A 67 -8.07 3.82 -37.40
N ASP A 68 -9.34 4.22 -37.35
CA ASP A 68 -10.36 3.56 -36.54
C ASP A 68 -10.63 2.13 -37.04
N ILE A 69 -10.79 1.94 -38.36
CA ILE A 69 -10.97 0.60 -38.97
C ILE A 69 -9.76 -0.30 -38.67
N ALA A 70 -8.54 0.20 -38.83
CA ALA A 70 -7.32 -0.57 -38.53
C ALA A 70 -7.27 -1.00 -37.05
N SER A 71 -7.72 -0.15 -36.13
CA SER A 71 -7.77 -0.45 -34.69
C SER A 71 -8.80 -1.52 -34.34
N ARG A 72 -9.97 -1.51 -35.00
CA ARG A 72 -11.03 -2.52 -34.83
C ARG A 72 -10.63 -3.89 -35.38
N GLN A 73 -9.81 -3.92 -36.42
CA GLN A 73 -9.28 -5.17 -36.97
C GLN A 73 -8.21 -5.79 -36.06
N ALA A 74 -7.28 -4.98 -35.55
CA ALA A 74 -6.25 -5.44 -34.60
C ALA A 74 -6.86 -6.04 -33.31
N THR A 75 -7.93 -5.44 -32.80
CA THR A 75 -8.65 -5.97 -31.62
C THR A 75 -9.36 -7.31 -31.89
N LYS A 76 -9.83 -7.57 -33.12
CA LYS A 76 -10.40 -8.88 -33.49
C LYS A 76 -9.32 -9.96 -33.57
N ASP A 77 -8.15 -9.62 -34.10
CA ASP A 77 -7.01 -10.55 -34.19
C ASP A 77 -6.47 -10.93 -32.80
N ASP A 78 -6.41 -9.97 -31.87
CA ASP A 78 -6.01 -10.23 -30.47
C ASP A 78 -6.99 -11.15 -29.72
N VAL A 79 -8.30 -10.99 -29.95
CA VAL A 79 -9.33 -11.87 -29.37
C VAL A 79 -9.26 -13.28 -29.96
N ALA A 80 -8.96 -13.42 -31.25
CA ALA A 80 -8.77 -14.73 -31.89
C ALA A 80 -7.54 -15.47 -31.33
N VAL A 81 -6.43 -14.76 -31.10
CA VAL A 81 -5.20 -15.32 -30.48
C VAL A 81 -5.45 -15.74 -29.02
N CYS A 82 -6.23 -14.96 -28.27
CA CYS A 82 -6.60 -15.29 -26.89
C CYS A 82 -7.47 -16.55 -26.80
N THR A 83 -8.39 -16.73 -27.75
CA THR A 83 -9.29 -17.88 -27.84
C THR A 83 -8.55 -19.17 -28.25
N GLN A 84 -7.56 -19.06 -29.15
CA GLN A 84 -6.70 -20.20 -29.49
C GLN A 84 -5.83 -20.64 -28.30
N ARG A 85 -5.23 -19.70 -27.56
CA ARG A 85 -4.42 -20.02 -26.36
C ARG A 85 -5.23 -20.69 -25.26
N THR A 86 -6.48 -20.27 -25.02
CA THR A 86 -7.37 -20.92 -24.04
C THR A 86 -7.74 -22.34 -24.47
N SER A 87 -7.97 -22.57 -25.77
CA SER A 87 -8.27 -23.92 -26.28
C SER A 87 -7.06 -24.89 -26.16
N GLU A 88 -5.84 -24.40 -26.28
CA GLU A 88 -4.62 -25.19 -26.13
C GLU A 88 -4.31 -25.53 -24.66
N VAL A 89 -4.60 -24.62 -23.72
CA VAL A 89 -4.48 -24.85 -22.27
C VAL A 89 -5.47 -25.93 -21.82
N VAL A 90 -6.73 -25.84 -22.23
CA VAL A 90 -7.76 -26.86 -21.94
C VAL A 90 -7.41 -28.22 -22.54
N ARG A 91 -6.78 -28.25 -23.71
CA ARG A 91 -6.31 -29.49 -24.37
C ARG A 91 -5.10 -30.10 -23.65
N ARG A 92 -4.21 -29.28 -23.06
CA ARG A 92 -3.08 -29.74 -22.23
C ARG A 92 -3.55 -30.30 -20.89
N GLU A 93 -4.51 -29.65 -20.23
CA GLU A 93 -5.07 -30.14 -18.96
C GLU A 93 -5.82 -31.46 -19.12
N LYS A 94 -6.61 -31.62 -20.20
CA LYS A 94 -7.26 -32.91 -20.51
C LYS A 94 -6.27 -34.06 -20.80
N LYS A 95 -5.06 -33.75 -21.25
CA LYS A 95 -4.01 -34.75 -21.53
C LYS A 95 -3.20 -35.12 -20.28
N GLN A 96 -3.14 -34.25 -19.28
CA GLN A 96 -2.51 -34.51 -17.97
C GLN A 96 -3.42 -35.27 -16.99
N LEU A 97 -4.75 -35.23 -17.18
CA LEU A 97 -5.72 -35.89 -16.30
C LEU A 97 -6.07 -37.35 -16.67
N GLY A 98 -5.44 -37.94 -17.69
CA GLY A 98 -5.48 -39.39 -17.90
C GLY A 98 -6.86 -40.05 -17.98
N ALA A 99 -7.91 -39.33 -18.40
CA ALA A 99 -9.25 -39.90 -18.55
C ALA A 99 -9.41 -40.55 -19.93
N ARG A 100 -9.43 -41.89 -19.97
CA ARG A 100 -10.07 -42.63 -21.07
C ARG A 100 -11.57 -42.68 -20.80
N VAL A 101 -12.35 -42.21 -21.76
CA VAL A 101 -13.81 -42.42 -21.80
C VAL A 101 -14.02 -43.53 -22.82
N ASP A 102 -14.32 -44.74 -22.34
CA ASP A 102 -14.91 -45.79 -23.16
C ASP A 102 -16.38 -45.94 -22.76
N SER A 103 -17.21 -46.12 -23.77
CA SER A 103 -18.67 -46.25 -23.68
C SER A 103 -19.09 -47.50 -22.92
N GLU A 104 -20.13 -47.36 -22.08
CA GLU A 104 -20.80 -48.40 -21.28
C GLU A 104 -20.26 -48.54 -19.85
N GLY A 105 -20.97 -47.90 -18.90
CA GLY A 105 -20.62 -47.92 -17.48
C GLY A 105 -21.05 -49.20 -16.76
N THR A 106 -20.22 -49.69 -15.84
CA THR A 106 -20.59 -50.28 -14.52
C THR A 106 -19.36 -50.79 -13.72
N ALA A 107 -19.41 -50.56 -12.38
CA ALA A 107 -18.92 -51.39 -11.24
C ALA A 107 -17.37 -51.60 -11.06
N THR A 108 -16.75 -51.88 -9.90
CA THR A 108 -17.07 -52.15 -8.47
C THR A 108 -15.75 -52.11 -7.65
N GLU A 109 -15.82 -52.07 -6.31
CA GLU A 109 -14.68 -52.22 -5.37
C GLU A 109 -13.99 -53.60 -5.47
N ASP A 110 -12.66 -53.66 -5.26
CA ASP A 110 -12.05 -54.78 -4.50
C ASP A 110 -10.61 -54.51 -3.98
N ILE A 111 -10.32 -55.16 -2.86
CA ILE A 111 -9.15 -55.03 -1.97
C ILE A 111 -8.12 -56.14 -2.25
N MET A 112 -6.79 -55.87 -2.21
CA MET A 112 -5.77 -56.66 -1.44
C MET A 112 -4.28 -56.27 -1.69
N LYS A 113 -3.61 -55.91 -0.59
CA LYS A 113 -2.33 -56.40 0.00
C LYS A 113 -0.99 -56.51 -0.81
N GLN A 114 -0.06 -55.59 -0.46
CA GLN A 114 1.35 -55.74 0.02
C GLN A 114 2.48 -56.34 -0.88
N PRO A 115 3.80 -56.18 -0.55
CA PRO A 115 4.60 -54.95 -0.31
C PRO A 115 6.04 -54.97 -0.95
N ARG A 116 6.78 -53.87 -0.76
CA ARG A 116 8.26 -53.63 -0.90
C ARG A 116 8.87 -53.48 -2.32
N LYS A 117 9.51 -52.33 -2.57
CA LYS A 117 10.96 -52.08 -2.31
C LYS A 117 11.33 -50.62 -2.58
N GLU A 118 12.24 -50.13 -1.75
CA GLU A 118 12.87 -48.81 -1.81
C GLU A 118 13.70 -48.61 -3.09
N SER A 119 13.57 -47.44 -3.70
CA SER A 119 14.68 -46.80 -4.41
C SER A 119 14.45 -45.29 -4.46
N SER A 120 15.56 -44.58 -4.23
CA SER A 120 15.77 -43.16 -4.02
C SER A 120 15.45 -42.26 -5.22
N GLU A 121 15.28 -40.97 -4.90
CA GLU A 121 15.34 -39.78 -5.78
C GLU A 121 14.22 -39.59 -6.82
N ALA A 122 13.20 -38.84 -6.42
CA ALA A 122 12.41 -38.01 -7.33
C ALA A 122 11.96 -36.74 -6.60
N SER A 123 12.42 -35.58 -7.07
CA SER A 123 11.96 -34.26 -6.65
C SER A 123 10.46 -34.14 -6.88
N ARG A 124 9.67 -34.09 -5.80
CA ARG A 124 8.24 -33.77 -5.88
C ARG A 124 8.08 -32.27 -5.83
N THR A 125 7.80 -31.69 -6.99
CA THR A 125 7.19 -30.37 -7.14
C THR A 125 5.84 -30.37 -6.41
N THR A 126 5.74 -29.58 -5.34
CA THR A 126 4.46 -29.19 -4.74
C THR A 126 3.71 -28.26 -5.70
N PRO A 127 2.38 -28.36 -5.83
CA PRO A 127 1.62 -27.39 -6.60
C PRO A 127 1.72 -26.00 -5.93
N GLU A 128 2.04 -24.98 -6.73
CA GLU A 128 2.14 -23.60 -6.26
C GLU A 128 0.80 -23.09 -5.72
N PRO A 129 0.79 -22.30 -4.62
CA PRO A 129 -0.43 -21.69 -4.10
C PRO A 129 -0.95 -20.57 -5.03
N CYS A 130 -2.28 -20.45 -5.08
CA CYS A 130 -3.09 -19.61 -5.97
C CYS A 130 -2.87 -18.07 -5.91
N TRP A 131 -1.87 -17.57 -5.18
CA TRP A 131 -1.53 -16.13 -5.18
C TRP A 131 -0.57 -15.75 -6.32
N ALA A 132 -0.03 -16.74 -7.05
CA ALA A 132 0.99 -16.56 -8.09
C ALA A 132 0.49 -16.12 -9.48
N THR A 133 -0.78 -15.74 -9.64
CA THR A 133 -1.38 -15.47 -10.97
C THR A 133 -1.84 -14.02 -11.19
N SER A 134 -1.15 -13.03 -10.64
CA SER A 134 -1.24 -11.66 -11.17
C SER A 134 -0.42 -11.53 -12.47
N PRO A 135 -0.79 -10.67 -13.43
CA PRO A 135 0.01 -10.44 -14.63
C PRO A 135 1.41 -9.96 -14.24
N ARG A 136 2.37 -10.86 -14.40
CA ARG A 136 3.78 -10.74 -14.03
C ARG A 136 4.44 -9.59 -14.77
N TRP A 137 5.07 -8.67 -14.05
CA TRP A 137 5.88 -7.62 -14.65
C TRP A 137 7.15 -8.21 -15.28
N GLN A 138 7.30 -8.08 -16.59
CA GLN A 138 8.52 -8.41 -17.32
C GLN A 138 9.26 -7.12 -17.67
N TYR A 139 10.48 -6.96 -17.13
CA TYR A 139 11.42 -5.94 -17.58
C TYR A 139 11.73 -6.16 -19.07
N PRO A 140 11.56 -5.15 -19.95
CA PRO A 140 12.03 -5.25 -21.32
C PRO A 140 13.56 -5.16 -21.31
N GLY A 141 14.22 -6.30 -21.49
CA GLY A 141 15.67 -6.38 -21.68
C GLY A 141 16.06 -5.85 -23.07
N GLY A 142 16.95 -4.86 -23.11
CA GLY A 142 17.51 -4.32 -24.33
C GLY A 142 18.72 -3.42 -24.07
N THR A 143 19.83 -3.73 -24.74
CA THR A 143 21.10 -2.99 -24.74
C THR A 143 20.93 -1.67 -25.50
N TYR A 144 20.91 -0.55 -24.77
CA TYR A 144 20.80 0.80 -25.35
C TYR A 144 21.55 1.83 -24.49
N TRP A 145 22.81 1.55 -24.11
CA TRP A 145 23.45 2.34 -23.03
C TRP A 145 24.94 2.65 -23.24
N ASP A 146 25.33 3.02 -24.46
CA ASP A 146 26.58 3.74 -24.73
C ASP A 146 26.22 5.14 -25.21
N ASP A 147 26.08 6.09 -24.26
CA ASP A 147 26.42 7.52 -24.39
C ASP A 147 25.94 8.29 -23.15
N VAL A 148 26.91 8.95 -22.52
CA VAL A 148 26.91 9.49 -21.16
C VAL A 148 26.58 10.98 -21.21
N GLU A 149 25.31 11.38 -21.38
CA GLU A 149 24.92 12.80 -21.15
C GLU A 149 23.44 13.11 -20.92
N ASP A 150 22.51 12.15 -21.02
CA ASP A 150 21.08 12.48 -20.94
C ASP A 150 20.41 11.80 -19.72
N MET A 151 20.04 12.61 -18.72
CA MET A 151 19.19 12.23 -17.57
C MET A 151 17.79 11.85 -18.09
N ARG A 152 17.67 10.66 -18.66
CA ARG A 152 16.45 10.14 -19.30
C ARG A 152 15.44 9.63 -18.27
N PHE A 153 14.83 10.54 -17.51
CA PHE A 153 13.44 10.33 -17.12
C PHE A 153 12.56 11.21 -18.02
N PRO A 154 11.79 10.62 -18.95
CA PRO A 154 10.90 11.40 -19.80
C PRO A 154 9.94 12.18 -18.92
N LYS A 155 9.64 13.43 -19.30
CA LYS A 155 8.63 14.27 -18.64
C LYS A 155 7.37 13.44 -18.41
N ALA A 156 6.84 13.47 -17.19
CA ALA A 156 5.60 12.74 -16.90
C ALA A 156 4.49 13.24 -17.83
N THR A 157 3.86 12.33 -18.57
CA THR A 157 2.69 12.54 -19.44
C THR A 157 1.49 11.77 -18.87
N SER A 158 0.26 12.06 -19.28
CA SER A 158 -0.89 11.21 -18.92
C SER A 158 -0.72 9.77 -19.40
N ILE A 159 -0.05 9.58 -20.54
CA ILE A 159 0.21 8.28 -21.17
C ILE A 159 1.20 7.43 -20.36
N ASN A 160 2.22 8.03 -19.73
CA ASN A 160 3.17 7.28 -18.91
C ASN A 160 2.80 7.23 -17.41
N ALA A 161 1.82 8.01 -16.94
CA ALA A 161 1.32 7.95 -15.57
C ALA A 161 0.68 6.59 -15.24
N ALA A 162 0.00 5.98 -16.22
CA ALA A 162 -0.54 4.62 -16.13
C ALA A 162 0.51 3.58 -15.72
N ARG A 163 1.80 3.82 -16.05
CA ARG A 163 2.91 2.93 -15.65
C ARG A 163 3.12 2.86 -14.13
N PHE A 164 2.57 3.81 -13.37
CA PHE A 164 2.69 3.84 -11.92
C PHE A 164 1.33 3.78 -11.22
N SER A 165 0.27 4.37 -11.78
CA SER A 165 -1.05 4.34 -11.15
C SER A 165 -1.62 2.94 -11.06
N ASP A 166 -1.56 2.15 -12.13
CA ASP A 166 -2.19 0.82 -12.15
C ASP A 166 -1.41 -0.15 -11.24
N PRO A 167 -0.06 -0.23 -11.30
CA PRO A 167 0.70 -1.03 -10.34
C PRO A 167 0.51 -0.60 -8.89
N PHE A 168 0.33 0.70 -8.62
CA PHE A 168 0.05 1.17 -7.27
C PHE A 168 -1.37 0.79 -6.80
N CYS A 169 -2.37 0.86 -7.67
CA CYS A 169 -3.72 0.36 -7.37
C CYS A 169 -3.70 -1.15 -7.09
N ASP A 170 -2.96 -1.92 -7.87
CA ASP A 170 -2.77 -3.36 -7.64
C ASP A 170 -2.05 -3.61 -6.31
N PHE A 171 -1.00 -2.83 -6.02
CA PHE A 171 -0.29 -2.90 -4.74
C PHE A 171 -1.23 -2.62 -3.55
N LEU A 172 -2.04 -1.56 -3.59
CA LEU A 172 -2.99 -1.21 -2.53
C LEU A 172 -4.09 -2.26 -2.33
N THR A 173 -4.56 -2.86 -3.43
CA THR A 173 -5.62 -3.88 -3.42
C THR A 173 -5.10 -5.18 -2.82
N ASN A 174 -3.91 -5.62 -3.23
CA ASN A 174 -3.35 -6.91 -2.82
C ASN A 174 -2.67 -6.85 -1.44
N ASN A 175 -2.34 -5.66 -0.93
CA ASN A 175 -1.63 -5.48 0.33
C ASN A 175 -2.44 -4.70 1.38
N PRO A 176 -3.46 -5.34 1.97
CA PRO A 176 -4.42 -4.65 2.84
C PRO A 176 -3.80 -4.16 4.15
N THR A 177 -2.81 -4.86 4.72
CA THR A 177 -2.17 -4.49 5.99
C THR A 177 -0.70 -4.11 5.81
N VAL A 178 -0.10 -3.51 6.84
CA VAL A 178 1.34 -3.20 6.86
C VAL A 178 2.20 -4.45 6.65
N PHE A 179 1.78 -5.60 7.22
CA PHE A 179 2.48 -6.87 7.06
C PHE A 179 2.49 -7.35 5.61
N HIS A 180 1.37 -7.20 4.89
CA HIS A 180 1.29 -7.56 3.48
C HIS A 180 2.14 -6.62 2.63
N ALA A 181 2.04 -5.30 2.88
CA ALA A 181 2.81 -4.30 2.16
C ALA A 181 4.33 -4.55 2.26
N VAL A 182 4.85 -4.77 3.48
CA VAL A 182 6.26 -5.09 3.70
C VAL A 182 6.65 -6.44 3.10
N ALA A 183 5.79 -7.46 3.21
CA ALA A 183 6.06 -8.77 2.62
C ALA A 183 6.15 -8.72 1.09
N SER A 184 5.21 -8.02 0.43
CA SER A 184 5.24 -7.79 -1.02
C SER A 184 6.56 -7.15 -1.43
N GLN A 185 6.93 -6.05 -0.77
CA GLN A 185 8.14 -5.32 -1.14
C GLN A 185 9.42 -6.10 -0.88
N LYS A 186 9.46 -6.85 0.22
CA LYS A 186 10.54 -7.79 0.52
C LYS A 186 10.69 -8.86 -0.56
N ASN A 187 9.57 -9.41 -1.04
CA ASN A 187 9.59 -10.44 -2.07
C ASN A 187 10.13 -9.87 -3.39
N ASP A 188 9.70 -8.65 -3.77
CA ASP A 188 10.23 -7.98 -4.97
C ASP A 188 11.76 -7.79 -4.88
N LEU A 189 12.27 -7.31 -3.73
CA LEU A 189 13.71 -7.14 -3.48
C LEU A 189 14.46 -8.48 -3.58
N HIS A 190 13.92 -9.53 -2.98
CA HIS A 190 14.48 -10.87 -3.02
C HIS A 190 14.54 -11.41 -4.46
N GLU A 191 13.46 -11.31 -5.23
CA GLU A 191 13.40 -11.74 -6.63
C GLU A 191 14.38 -10.97 -7.53
N MET A 192 14.66 -9.70 -7.21
CA MET A 192 15.68 -8.89 -7.89
C MET A 192 17.12 -9.18 -7.44
N GLY A 193 17.32 -10.17 -6.56
CA GLY A 193 18.64 -10.60 -6.09
C GLY A 193 19.29 -9.62 -5.10
N TRP A 194 18.49 -8.92 -4.30
CA TRP A 194 19.02 -8.16 -3.16
C TRP A 194 19.34 -9.09 -2.00
N ALA A 195 20.40 -8.80 -1.26
CA ALA A 195 20.80 -9.60 -0.12
C ALA A 195 19.96 -9.26 1.12
N LYS A 196 19.25 -10.26 1.65
CA LYS A 196 18.60 -10.15 2.96
C LYS A 196 19.65 -10.08 4.05
N LEU A 197 19.50 -9.13 4.97
CA LEU A 197 20.26 -9.04 6.21
C LEU A 197 19.34 -9.42 7.37
N ASP A 198 19.81 -10.31 8.26
CA ASP A 198 19.14 -10.58 9.53
C ASP A 198 19.72 -9.68 10.61
N GLU A 199 18.87 -9.07 11.43
CA GLU A 199 19.32 -8.25 12.57
C GLU A 199 20.13 -9.06 13.59
N ARG A 200 20.00 -10.39 13.61
CA ARG A 200 20.66 -11.31 14.54
C ARG A 200 22.06 -11.74 14.09
N ASP A 201 22.38 -11.59 12.80
CA ASP A 201 23.64 -12.06 12.22
C ASP A 201 24.64 -10.93 12.04
N ALA A 202 25.93 -11.25 11.92
CA ALA A 202 26.93 -10.27 11.46
C ALA A 202 26.69 -9.92 9.98
N TRP A 203 26.94 -8.66 9.61
CA TRP A 203 26.69 -8.18 8.23
C TRP A 203 27.99 -8.08 7.45
N ASP A 204 27.98 -8.58 6.21
CA ASP A 204 29.07 -8.41 5.24
C ASP A 204 28.62 -7.52 4.07
N ILE A 205 28.74 -6.21 4.28
CA ILE A 205 28.28 -5.19 3.33
C ILE A 205 29.46 -4.73 2.47
N LYS A 206 29.24 -4.67 1.16
CA LYS A 206 30.23 -4.31 0.16
C LYS A 206 29.79 -3.06 -0.62
N PRO A 207 30.74 -2.24 -1.11
CA PRO A 207 30.46 -1.28 -2.17
C PRO A 207 29.77 -1.93 -3.36
N SER A 208 28.87 -1.20 -4.03
CA SER A 208 27.97 -1.71 -5.07
C SER A 208 26.97 -2.79 -4.63
N GLY A 209 26.95 -3.16 -3.34
CA GLY A 209 26.02 -4.13 -2.80
C GLY A 209 24.62 -3.55 -2.59
N ARG A 210 23.61 -4.42 -2.65
CA ARG A 210 22.19 -4.09 -2.50
C ARG A 210 21.60 -4.98 -1.41
N TYR A 211 21.03 -4.36 -0.38
CA TYR A 211 20.66 -5.04 0.85
C TYR A 211 19.29 -4.59 1.35
N TYR A 212 18.63 -5.46 2.10
CA TYR A 212 17.45 -5.09 2.87
C TYR A 212 17.39 -5.81 4.20
N VAL A 213 16.80 -5.15 5.19
CA VAL A 213 16.57 -5.67 6.55
C VAL A 213 15.12 -5.41 6.93
N GLU A 214 14.45 -6.40 7.51
CA GLU A 214 13.09 -6.26 8.02
C GLU A 214 13.10 -6.32 9.55
N ARG A 215 12.20 -5.57 10.18
CA ARG A 215 11.95 -5.66 11.61
C ARG A 215 10.48 -5.89 11.85
N ASN A 216 10.17 -6.86 12.72
CA ASN A 216 8.79 -7.25 13.03
C ASN A 216 7.97 -7.71 11.80
N GLY A 217 8.52 -7.83 10.59
CA GLY A 217 7.72 -8.04 9.38
C GLY A 217 6.73 -6.91 9.06
N SER A 218 6.82 -5.76 9.74
CA SER A 218 6.01 -4.56 9.46
C SER A 218 6.84 -3.30 9.21
N ALA A 219 8.16 -3.36 9.37
CA ALA A 219 9.07 -2.32 8.92
C ALA A 219 10.18 -2.92 8.04
N LEU A 220 10.68 -2.12 7.11
CA LEU A 220 11.66 -2.52 6.10
C LEU A 220 12.63 -1.36 5.84
N ILE A 221 13.93 -1.64 5.83
CA ILE A 221 14.92 -0.71 5.29
C ILE A 221 15.63 -1.42 4.14
N ALA A 222 15.59 -0.81 2.96
CA ALA A 222 16.35 -1.24 1.79
C ALA A 222 17.42 -0.19 1.46
N PHE A 223 18.62 -0.62 1.10
CA PHE A 223 19.70 0.30 0.78
C PHE A 223 20.69 -0.25 -0.24
N VAL A 224 21.33 0.69 -0.93
CA VAL A 224 22.39 0.42 -1.91
C VAL A 224 23.61 1.23 -1.59
N VAL A 225 24.76 0.57 -1.62
CA VAL A 225 26.05 1.18 -1.33
C VAL A 225 26.69 1.64 -2.63
N GLY A 226 27.05 2.92 -2.72
CA GLY A 226 27.82 3.47 -3.84
C GLY A 226 29.15 2.74 -4.03
N ALA A 227 29.63 2.64 -5.27
CA ALA A 227 30.88 1.96 -5.60
C ALA A 227 32.10 2.65 -4.98
N ASP A 228 32.04 3.98 -4.86
CA ASP A 228 33.12 4.81 -4.31
C ASP A 228 32.92 5.16 -2.83
N TYR A 229 32.00 4.45 -2.15
CA TYR A 229 31.71 4.71 -0.74
C TYR A 229 32.98 4.53 0.12
N LYS A 230 33.25 5.54 0.95
CA LYS A 230 34.29 5.50 1.98
C LYS A 230 33.66 5.72 3.35
N PRO A 231 34.17 5.07 4.42
CA PRO A 231 33.69 5.32 5.76
C PRO A 231 33.71 6.83 6.10
N GLY A 232 32.56 7.35 6.54
CA GLY A 232 32.35 8.77 6.83
C GLY A 232 31.59 9.53 5.74
N ASN A 233 31.42 8.94 4.56
CA ASN A 233 30.50 9.47 3.55
C ASN A 233 29.05 9.36 4.01
N GLY A 234 28.17 10.17 3.44
CA GLY A 234 26.79 10.30 3.87
C GLY A 234 25.82 9.29 3.27
N CYS A 235 24.56 9.47 3.63
CA CYS A 235 23.42 8.74 3.12
C CYS A 235 22.40 9.70 2.49
N ALA A 236 21.80 9.32 1.36
CA ALA A 236 20.55 9.90 0.87
C ALA A 236 19.39 9.00 1.32
N ILE A 237 18.49 9.52 2.14
CA ILE A 237 17.47 8.73 2.83
C ILE A 237 16.08 9.21 2.41
N LEU A 238 15.24 8.30 1.93
CA LEU A 238 13.80 8.49 1.84
C LEU A 238 13.14 7.69 2.97
N ALA A 239 12.33 8.33 3.80
CA ALA A 239 11.71 7.69 4.96
C ALA A 239 10.22 7.98 5.00
N GLY A 240 9.39 6.94 4.94
CA GLY A 240 7.93 7.04 5.06
C GLY A 240 7.37 5.94 5.96
N HIS A 241 6.05 5.80 6.00
CA HIS A 241 5.39 4.73 6.77
C HIS A 241 4.40 3.92 5.94
N ALA A 242 4.13 2.69 6.39
CA ALA A 242 3.28 1.73 5.67
C ALA A 242 2.06 1.27 6.47
N ASP A 243 1.95 1.67 7.75
CA ASP A 243 0.73 1.51 8.53
C ASP A 243 -0.33 2.53 8.12
N ALA A 244 -1.57 2.24 8.47
CA ALA A 244 -2.72 3.09 8.15
C ALA A 244 -3.79 2.94 9.24
N LEU A 245 -4.69 3.93 9.31
CA LEU A 245 -5.87 3.87 10.17
C LEU A 245 -6.67 2.58 9.91
N THR A 246 -6.95 1.84 10.97
CA THR A 246 -7.67 0.57 10.87
C THR A 246 -8.46 0.24 12.15
N ALA A 247 -9.22 -0.85 12.15
CA ALA A 247 -9.74 -1.49 13.34
C ALA A 247 -9.00 -2.82 13.55
N LYS A 248 -8.27 -2.93 14.67
CA LYS A 248 -7.52 -4.14 15.02
C LYS A 248 -8.37 -5.08 15.85
N LEU A 249 -8.26 -6.38 15.61
CA LEU A 249 -8.93 -7.38 16.45
C LEU A 249 -8.38 -7.31 17.89
N LYS A 250 -9.27 -7.44 18.87
CA LYS A 250 -8.88 -7.46 20.29
C LYS A 250 -8.19 -8.77 20.64
N PRO A 251 -7.34 -8.79 21.70
CA PRO A 251 -6.73 -10.04 22.18
C PRO A 251 -7.76 -11.14 22.47
N THR A 252 -8.92 -10.76 23.01
CA THR A 252 -10.15 -11.57 23.04
C THR A 252 -11.14 -10.88 22.11
N SER A 253 -11.34 -11.43 20.92
CA SER A 253 -12.27 -10.85 19.93
C SER A 253 -13.67 -11.46 20.01
N GLU A 254 -13.86 -12.52 20.78
CA GLU A 254 -15.19 -13.02 21.10
C GLU A 254 -15.93 -12.03 22.00
N VAL A 255 -17.16 -11.70 21.63
CA VAL A 255 -18.07 -10.84 22.40
C VAL A 255 -19.41 -11.56 22.57
N PRO A 256 -20.17 -11.29 23.65
CA PRO A 256 -21.47 -11.90 23.83
C PRO A 256 -22.37 -11.65 22.63
N ASN A 257 -23.09 -12.69 22.20
CA ASN A 257 -24.11 -12.57 21.16
C ASN A 257 -25.13 -11.49 21.55
N LYS A 258 -25.49 -10.66 20.58
CA LYS A 258 -26.58 -9.69 20.72
C LYS A 258 -27.58 -9.92 19.59
N ALA A 259 -28.82 -10.22 19.99
CA ALA A 259 -29.95 -10.36 19.07
C ALA A 259 -29.73 -11.36 17.91
N GLY A 260 -29.01 -12.45 18.15
CA GLY A 260 -28.76 -13.50 17.15
C GLY A 260 -27.62 -13.19 16.17
N TYR A 261 -26.86 -12.11 16.40
CA TYR A 261 -25.72 -11.73 15.56
C TYR A 261 -24.40 -12.14 16.20
N LEU A 262 -23.55 -12.78 15.41
CA LEU A 262 -22.15 -12.96 15.72
C LEU A 262 -21.42 -11.64 15.47
N GLN A 263 -20.87 -11.07 16.53
CA GLN A 263 -20.13 -9.82 16.49
C GLN A 263 -18.64 -10.05 16.77
N LEU A 264 -17.81 -9.09 16.34
CA LEU A 264 -16.36 -9.16 16.48
C LEU A 264 -15.82 -8.01 17.34
N GLY A 265 -15.14 -8.36 18.43
CA GLY A 265 -14.46 -7.38 19.28
C GLY A 265 -13.25 -6.76 18.58
N VAL A 266 -13.33 -5.48 18.27
CA VAL A 266 -12.26 -4.71 17.61
C VAL A 266 -11.93 -3.42 18.38
N ALA A 267 -10.74 -2.88 18.16
CA ALA A 267 -10.29 -1.61 18.71
C ALA A 267 -9.82 -0.68 17.59
N PRO A 268 -10.14 0.62 17.64
CA PRO A 268 -9.63 1.58 16.67
C PRO A 268 -8.10 1.71 16.82
N TYR A 269 -7.40 1.65 15.71
CA TYR A 269 -5.99 2.00 15.61
C TYR A 269 -5.90 3.43 15.06
N ALA A 270 -5.22 4.31 15.82
CA ALA A 270 -5.17 5.75 15.57
C ALA A 270 -6.59 6.35 15.40
N GLY A 271 -6.83 7.06 14.30
CA GLY A 271 -8.12 7.65 13.95
C GLY A 271 -9.15 6.68 13.35
N GLY A 272 -8.90 5.36 13.38
CA GLY A 272 -9.79 4.34 12.84
C GLY A 272 -11.20 4.32 13.45
N MET A 273 -12.13 3.62 12.78
CA MET A 273 -13.56 3.56 13.13
C MET A 273 -14.18 4.96 13.24
N ASN A 274 -13.91 5.81 12.27
CA ASN A 274 -14.58 7.11 12.12
C ASN A 274 -15.82 6.96 11.21
N SER A 275 -16.42 8.07 10.77
CA SER A 275 -17.66 8.05 9.99
C SER A 275 -17.57 7.32 8.64
N THR A 276 -16.38 7.12 8.07
CA THR A 276 -16.23 6.45 6.77
C THR A 276 -16.28 4.92 6.84
N TRP A 277 -16.21 4.37 8.06
CA TRP A 277 -16.21 2.92 8.32
C TRP A 277 -17.61 2.31 8.39
N TRP A 278 -18.62 3.15 8.54
CA TRP A 278 -20.01 2.73 8.49
C TRP A 278 -20.36 2.17 7.11
N ASP A 279 -21.12 1.09 7.11
CA ASP A 279 -21.72 0.52 5.90
C ASP A 279 -20.71 0.12 4.81
N ARG A 280 -19.46 -0.14 5.21
CA ARG A 280 -18.42 -0.72 4.36
C ARG A 280 -18.44 -2.25 4.41
N ASP A 281 -18.07 -2.83 3.28
CA ASP A 281 -17.80 -4.25 3.15
C ASP A 281 -16.36 -4.50 3.58
N LEU A 282 -16.19 -5.18 4.72
CA LEU A 282 -14.88 -5.31 5.37
C LEU A 282 -14.37 -6.74 5.30
N GLY A 283 -13.12 -6.88 4.89
CA GLY A 283 -12.33 -8.11 4.97
C GLY A 283 -11.49 -8.14 6.23
N ILE A 284 -10.82 -9.27 6.48
CA ILE A 284 -9.93 -9.46 7.63
C ILE A 284 -8.57 -9.94 7.11
N ALA A 285 -7.51 -9.23 7.43
CA ALA A 285 -6.16 -9.61 7.01
C ALA A 285 -5.13 -9.29 8.11
N GLY A 286 -3.98 -9.96 8.04
CA GLY A 286 -2.86 -9.67 8.92
C GLY A 286 -1.89 -10.83 9.03
N ARG A 287 -1.30 -11.03 10.22
CA ARG A 287 -0.43 -12.18 10.47
C ARG A 287 -1.01 -13.11 11.53
N VAL A 288 -0.62 -14.37 11.43
CA VAL A 288 -0.95 -15.44 12.37
C VAL A 288 0.33 -16.17 12.75
N LEU A 289 0.56 -16.35 14.04
CA LEU A 289 1.65 -17.17 14.57
C LEU A 289 1.13 -18.60 14.75
N VAL A 290 1.75 -19.56 14.07
CA VAL A 290 1.35 -20.96 14.09
C VAL A 290 2.50 -21.81 14.60
N LYS A 291 2.20 -22.74 15.51
CA LYS A 291 3.15 -23.74 15.96
C LYS A 291 3.24 -24.87 14.92
N GLU A 292 4.40 -25.04 14.32
CA GLU A 292 4.71 -26.13 13.38
C GLU A 292 5.85 -26.97 13.97
N GLY A 293 5.48 -28.12 14.55
CA GLY A 293 6.42 -28.97 15.27
C GLY A 293 6.99 -28.27 16.52
N ASP A 294 8.31 -28.08 16.53
CA ASP A 294 9.07 -27.41 17.59
C ASP A 294 9.23 -25.89 17.37
N LYS A 295 8.72 -25.35 16.26
CA LYS A 295 8.88 -23.95 15.86
C LYS A 295 7.58 -23.19 15.88
N ILE A 296 7.67 -21.87 16.04
CA ILE A 296 6.58 -20.94 15.78
C ILE A 296 6.93 -20.19 14.51
N VAL A 297 6.04 -20.26 13.52
CA VAL A 297 6.18 -19.59 12.23
C VAL A 297 5.14 -18.48 12.10
N SER A 298 5.53 -17.37 11.47
CA SER A 298 4.60 -16.30 11.12
C SER A 298 4.07 -16.52 9.71
N LYS A 299 2.75 -16.60 9.56
CA LYS A 299 2.06 -16.68 8.27
C LYS A 299 1.21 -15.44 8.04
N LEU A 300 1.07 -15.02 6.80
CA LEU A 300 0.09 -13.99 6.44
C LEU A 300 -1.23 -14.65 6.08
N VAL A 301 -2.33 -14.02 6.48
CA VAL A 301 -3.69 -14.43 6.11
C VAL A 301 -4.42 -13.23 5.55
N ASN A 302 -5.17 -13.46 4.48
CA ASN A 302 -6.06 -12.48 3.90
C ASN A 302 -7.39 -13.15 3.57
N LEU A 303 -8.42 -12.83 4.34
CA LEU A 303 -9.79 -13.22 4.07
C LEU A 303 -10.45 -12.07 3.29
N ASN A 304 -10.36 -12.15 1.97
CA ASN A 304 -10.56 -11.02 1.06
C ASN A 304 -11.99 -10.86 0.51
N TRP A 305 -12.98 -11.41 1.20
CA TRP A 305 -14.39 -11.21 0.90
C TRP A 305 -15.08 -10.41 2.01
N PRO A 306 -16.28 -9.83 1.78
CA PRO A 306 -17.04 -9.07 2.77
C PRO A 306 -17.46 -9.92 3.99
N ILE A 307 -16.58 -10.06 4.98
CA ILE A 307 -16.81 -10.86 6.19
C ILE A 307 -17.46 -10.05 7.28
N ALA A 308 -17.06 -8.79 7.40
CA ALA A 308 -17.47 -7.91 8.48
C ALA A 308 -18.22 -6.70 7.92
N ARG A 309 -19.20 -6.22 8.68
CA ARG A 309 -19.91 -4.97 8.40
C ARG A 309 -20.24 -4.24 9.68
N ILE A 310 -20.09 -2.91 9.67
CA ILE A 310 -20.54 -2.03 10.75
C ILE A 310 -21.79 -1.28 10.23
N PRO A 311 -23.00 -1.79 10.51
CA PRO A 311 -24.23 -1.22 9.93
C PRO A 311 -24.65 0.07 10.63
N THR A 312 -25.10 1.07 9.88
CA THR A 312 -25.76 2.23 10.47
C THR A 312 -27.13 1.86 11.04
N LEU A 313 -27.55 2.58 12.09
CA LEU A 313 -28.95 2.58 12.48
C LEU A 313 -29.75 3.44 11.50
N ALA A 314 -30.86 2.92 10.98
CA ALA A 314 -31.65 3.63 9.99
C ALA A 314 -32.13 4.99 10.52
N PRO A 315 -32.13 6.04 9.68
CA PRO A 315 -32.46 7.41 10.11
C PRO A 315 -33.90 7.55 10.66
N HIS A 316 -34.80 6.63 10.30
CA HIS A 316 -36.17 6.55 10.81
C HIS A 316 -36.27 6.35 12.33
N PHE A 317 -35.20 5.88 12.98
CA PHE A 317 -35.11 5.77 14.44
C PHE A 317 -34.81 7.11 15.14
N GLY A 318 -34.76 8.21 14.39
CA GLY A 318 -34.66 9.57 14.93
C GLY A 318 -33.37 9.79 15.72
N GLN A 319 -33.51 10.29 16.95
CA GLN A 319 -32.36 10.67 17.78
C GLN A 319 -31.36 9.53 18.02
N ALA A 320 -31.83 8.28 18.06
CA ALA A 320 -30.95 7.12 18.23
C ALA A 320 -29.96 6.94 17.06
N ALA A 321 -30.30 7.43 15.86
CA ALA A 321 -29.48 7.34 14.64
C ALA A 321 -28.57 8.57 14.43
N ALA A 322 -28.56 9.54 15.34
CA ALA A 322 -27.87 10.82 15.14
C ALA A 322 -26.42 10.87 15.68
N GLY A 323 -25.99 9.88 16.48
CA GLY A 323 -24.68 9.89 17.14
C GLY A 323 -24.51 10.99 18.20
N PRO A 324 -23.31 11.16 18.81
CA PRO A 324 -22.11 10.36 18.60
C PRO A 324 -22.31 8.90 19.03
N PHE A 325 -21.78 7.97 18.24
CA PHE A 325 -21.88 6.55 18.53
C PHE A 325 -20.69 6.07 19.36
N ASN A 326 -20.97 5.21 20.33
CA ASN A 326 -19.94 4.56 21.11
C ASN A 326 -19.22 3.49 20.26
N LYS A 327 -17.91 3.67 20.05
CA LYS A 327 -17.08 2.73 19.26
C LYS A 327 -17.07 1.30 19.82
N GLU A 328 -17.22 1.15 21.14
CA GLU A 328 -17.20 -0.14 21.84
C GLU A 328 -18.53 -0.90 21.76
N THR A 329 -19.66 -0.18 21.76
CA THR A 329 -20.98 -0.83 21.93
C THR A 329 -21.91 -0.67 20.74
N GLN A 330 -21.70 0.36 19.90
CA GLN A 330 -22.56 0.69 18.77
C GLN A 330 -21.85 0.56 17.41
N MET A 331 -20.52 0.54 17.37
CA MET A 331 -19.72 0.33 16.15
C MET A 331 -19.09 -1.06 16.09
N VAL A 332 -19.73 -2.07 16.67
CA VAL A 332 -19.19 -3.43 16.72
C VAL A 332 -19.51 -4.16 15.41
N PRO A 333 -18.49 -4.60 14.64
CA PRO A 333 -18.69 -5.33 13.39
C PRO A 333 -19.51 -6.60 13.60
N ILE A 334 -20.43 -6.85 12.67
CA ILE A 334 -21.17 -8.11 12.53
C ILE A 334 -20.41 -8.99 11.54
N ILE A 335 -20.21 -10.26 11.89
CA ILE A 335 -19.48 -11.26 11.08
C ILE A 335 -20.31 -12.49 10.73
N GLY A 336 -21.56 -12.57 11.18
CA GLY A 336 -22.45 -13.68 10.88
C GLY A 336 -23.72 -13.68 11.72
N LEU A 337 -24.54 -14.70 11.49
CA LEU A 337 -25.73 -15.02 12.28
C LEU A 337 -25.47 -16.26 13.11
N GLU A 338 -26.11 -16.35 14.28
CA GLU A 338 -26.11 -17.55 15.10
C GLU A 338 -26.87 -18.69 14.41
N GLY A 339 -26.34 -19.91 14.46
CA GLY A 339 -27.05 -21.13 14.07
C GLY A 339 -27.06 -21.50 12.58
N VAL A 340 -26.36 -20.79 11.69
CA VAL A 340 -26.34 -21.14 10.25
C VAL A 340 -25.52 -22.41 9.95
N ASP A 341 -24.57 -22.78 10.81
CA ASP A 341 -23.73 -23.99 10.66
C ASP A 341 -23.68 -24.90 11.91
N ASP A 342 -24.46 -24.59 12.95
CA ASP A 342 -24.37 -25.27 14.24
C ASP A 342 -25.67 -26.03 14.55
N SER A 343 -25.83 -27.21 13.98
CA SER A 343 -26.91 -28.13 14.37
C SER A 343 -26.67 -28.81 15.73
N SER A 344 -25.65 -28.41 16.49
CA SER A 344 -25.42 -28.94 17.83
C SER A 344 -24.46 -28.08 18.64
N THR A 345 -24.96 -27.13 19.43
CA THR A 345 -24.56 -27.01 20.84
C THR A 345 -25.48 -26.03 21.58
N THR A 346 -26.26 -26.55 22.53
CA THR A 346 -26.80 -25.77 23.63
C THR A 346 -25.63 -25.28 24.48
N SER A 347 -25.18 -24.03 24.31
CA SER A 347 -24.17 -23.44 25.18
C SER A 347 -24.82 -23.09 26.52
N ALA A 348 -24.18 -23.52 27.62
CA ALA A 348 -24.46 -23.04 28.97
C ALA A 348 -24.50 -21.49 28.99
N PRO A 349 -25.26 -20.88 29.92
CA PRO A 349 -25.31 -19.42 30.01
C PRO A 349 -23.88 -18.87 30.12
N PRO A 350 -23.53 -17.82 29.33
CA PRO A 350 -22.20 -17.25 29.37
C PRO A 350 -21.89 -16.82 30.80
N ALA A 351 -20.71 -17.21 31.30
CA ALA A 351 -20.23 -16.76 32.60
C ALA A 351 -20.25 -15.23 32.66
N ASP A 352 -20.53 -14.67 33.84
CA ASP A 352 -20.54 -13.22 34.04
C ASP A 352 -19.19 -12.63 33.56
N PRO A 353 -19.17 -11.64 32.64
CA PRO A 353 -17.97 -11.09 32.00
C PRO A 353 -16.85 -10.63 32.95
N PHE A 354 -17.14 -10.42 34.23
CA PHE A 354 -16.16 -10.03 35.25
C PHE A 354 -15.94 -11.08 36.35
N SER A 355 -16.61 -12.23 36.27
CA SER A 355 -16.51 -13.31 37.27
C SER A 355 -15.24 -14.15 37.13
N GLN A 356 -14.52 -14.03 36.02
CA GLN A 356 -13.28 -14.74 35.74
C GLN A 356 -12.22 -13.79 35.19
N PRO A 357 -10.94 -13.97 35.54
CA PRO A 357 -9.85 -13.19 34.94
C PRO A 357 -9.71 -13.51 33.44
N SER A 358 -9.36 -12.51 32.63
CA SER A 358 -8.98 -12.74 31.23
C SER A 358 -7.63 -13.43 31.16
N ILE A 359 -7.63 -14.76 31.05
CA ILE A 359 -6.42 -15.57 30.93
C ILE A 359 -6.08 -15.70 29.44
N LEU A 360 -4.80 -15.50 29.09
CA LEU A 360 -4.26 -15.82 27.77
C LEU A 360 -4.36 -17.33 27.55
N GLY A 361 -5.44 -17.74 26.89
CA GLY A 361 -5.83 -19.14 26.69
C GLY A 361 -6.32 -19.78 27.99
N GLY A 362 -7.64 -19.86 28.23
CA GLY A 362 -8.19 -20.58 29.37
C GLY A 362 -9.69 -20.82 29.28
N GLY A 363 -10.12 -22.09 29.41
CA GLY A 363 -11.51 -22.47 29.72
C GLY A 363 -12.07 -23.72 29.04
N ASP A 364 -12.39 -24.74 29.87
CA ASP A 364 -13.13 -26.01 29.68
C ASP A 364 -12.47 -27.18 28.89
N ASN A 365 -12.56 -28.36 29.49
CA ASN A 365 -11.90 -29.64 29.24
C ASN A 365 -12.31 -30.35 27.94
N THR A 366 -12.85 -29.63 26.95
CA THR A 366 -13.33 -30.21 25.68
C THR A 366 -12.30 -30.17 24.56
N TRP A 367 -11.17 -29.49 24.77
CA TRP A 367 -9.98 -29.47 23.91
C TRP A 367 -8.72 -29.41 24.78
N PRO A 368 -7.53 -29.83 24.31
CA PRO A 368 -6.33 -29.83 25.15
C PRO A 368 -5.99 -28.39 25.58
N VAL A 369 -6.27 -28.10 26.86
CA VAL A 369 -5.75 -27.02 27.73
C VAL A 369 -5.43 -25.70 27.02
N SER A 370 -6.29 -24.70 27.23
CA SER A 370 -5.87 -23.29 27.36
C SER A 370 -5.22 -22.67 26.09
N THR A 371 -5.82 -22.88 24.92
CA THR A 371 -5.29 -22.37 23.65
C THR A 371 -5.91 -21.02 23.27
N PHE A 372 -5.11 -20.13 22.67
CA PHE A 372 -5.51 -18.78 22.22
C PHE A 372 -6.79 -18.77 21.38
N VAL A 373 -7.06 -19.83 20.62
CA VAL A 373 -8.24 -19.94 19.77
C VAL A 373 -9.57 -19.94 20.54
N HIS A 374 -9.59 -20.26 21.84
CA HIS A 374 -10.80 -20.22 22.66
C HIS A 374 -11.25 -18.81 23.01
N THR A 375 -10.40 -17.80 22.88
CA THR A 375 -10.76 -16.39 23.14
C THR A 375 -11.29 -15.69 21.87
N GLN A 376 -11.56 -16.46 20.82
CA GLN A 376 -11.86 -15.98 19.47
C GLN A 376 -13.15 -16.62 18.94
N PRO A 377 -13.90 -15.94 18.06
CA PRO A 377 -15.07 -16.53 17.43
C PRO A 377 -14.69 -17.82 16.66
N LYS A 378 -15.35 -18.95 16.98
CA LYS A 378 -15.04 -20.27 16.39
C LYS A 378 -15.09 -20.26 14.85
N ALA A 379 -16.10 -19.61 14.28
CA ALA A 379 -16.26 -19.48 12.83
C ALA A 379 -15.08 -18.72 12.19
N LEU A 380 -14.55 -17.70 12.88
CA LEU A 380 -13.38 -16.96 12.41
C LEU A 380 -12.11 -17.80 12.50
N VAL A 381 -11.90 -18.54 13.59
CA VAL A 381 -10.76 -19.47 13.73
C VAL A 381 -10.78 -20.49 12.59
N LYS A 382 -11.94 -21.07 12.28
CA LYS A 382 -12.11 -22.00 11.17
C LYS A 382 -11.76 -21.35 9.84
N ALA A 383 -12.31 -20.17 9.52
CA ALA A 383 -12.03 -19.47 8.28
C ALA A 383 -10.54 -19.16 8.10
N ILE A 384 -9.86 -18.71 9.16
CA ILE A 384 -8.41 -18.46 9.16
C ILE A 384 -7.64 -19.77 8.98
N GLY A 385 -8.01 -20.82 9.72
CA GLY A 385 -7.38 -22.13 9.63
C GLY A 385 -7.46 -22.72 8.22
N ASP A 386 -8.65 -22.67 7.62
CA ASP A 386 -8.90 -23.11 6.24
C ASP A 386 -8.05 -22.32 5.23
N GLN A 387 -8.03 -20.99 5.35
CA GLN A 387 -7.23 -20.12 4.48
C GLN A 387 -5.72 -20.40 4.58
N LEU A 388 -5.24 -20.77 5.77
CA LEU A 388 -3.85 -21.12 6.01
C LEU A 388 -3.50 -22.57 5.64
N GLY A 389 -4.48 -23.36 5.18
CA GLY A 389 -4.33 -24.78 4.87
C GLY A 389 -4.10 -25.67 6.10
N LEU A 390 -4.54 -25.22 7.27
CA LEU A 390 -4.52 -26.01 8.51
C LEU A 390 -5.67 -27.01 8.51
N LYS A 391 -5.46 -28.18 9.13
CA LYS A 391 -6.52 -29.15 9.37
C LYS A 391 -7.30 -28.78 10.63
N ALA A 392 -8.58 -29.15 10.70
CA ALA A 392 -9.45 -28.81 11.82
C ALA A 392 -8.91 -29.26 13.19
N ASP A 393 -8.25 -30.41 13.26
CA ASP A 393 -7.59 -30.94 14.46
C ASP A 393 -6.33 -30.16 14.87
N THR A 394 -5.85 -29.24 14.01
CA THR A 394 -4.62 -28.45 14.22
C THR A 394 -4.88 -26.96 14.42
N TYR A 395 -6.12 -26.48 14.46
CA TYR A 395 -6.39 -25.06 14.68
C TYR A 395 -5.86 -24.56 16.03
N SER A 396 -5.78 -25.44 17.04
CA SER A 396 -5.14 -25.18 18.34
C SER A 396 -3.65 -24.81 18.24
N ASN A 397 -2.99 -25.08 17.10
CA ASN A 397 -1.62 -24.65 16.84
C ASN A 397 -1.52 -23.15 16.56
N ILE A 398 -2.62 -22.44 16.32
CA ILE A 398 -2.61 -20.99 16.25
C ILE A 398 -2.28 -20.44 17.65
N VAL A 399 -1.09 -19.84 17.77
CA VAL A 399 -0.54 -19.32 19.02
C VAL A 399 -1.07 -17.92 19.30
N ASN A 400 -1.14 -17.07 18.27
CA ASN A 400 -1.64 -15.69 18.36
C ASN A 400 -1.85 -15.12 16.96
N TRP A 401 -2.48 -13.96 16.84
CA TRP A 401 -2.57 -13.20 15.59
C TRP A 401 -2.58 -11.69 15.81
N GLU A 402 -2.24 -10.96 14.76
CA GLU A 402 -2.46 -9.52 14.64
C GLU A 402 -3.21 -9.27 13.34
N LEU A 403 -4.52 -9.04 13.46
CA LEU A 403 -5.45 -8.91 12.35
C LEU A 403 -6.13 -7.55 12.35
N GLU A 404 -6.42 -7.08 11.14
CA GLU A 404 -6.96 -5.76 10.83
C GLU A 404 -8.19 -5.91 9.94
N LEU A 405 -9.20 -5.09 10.19
CA LEU A 405 -10.30 -4.90 9.25
C LEU A 405 -9.85 -3.95 8.12
N TYR A 406 -10.32 -4.21 6.91
CA TYR A 406 -10.04 -3.34 5.78
C TYR A 406 -11.18 -3.35 4.75
N ASP A 407 -11.38 -2.25 4.02
CA ASP A 407 -12.34 -2.18 2.92
C ASP A 407 -11.90 -3.09 1.77
N VAL A 408 -12.75 -4.04 1.37
CA VAL A 408 -12.46 -4.98 0.27
C VAL A 408 -12.64 -4.35 -1.10
N GLN A 409 -13.22 -3.15 -1.19
CA GLN A 409 -13.33 -2.42 -2.43
C GLN A 409 -11.92 -2.20 -3.04
N PRO A 410 -11.65 -2.72 -4.25
CA PRO A 410 -10.35 -2.57 -4.88
C PRO A 410 -9.99 -1.10 -5.12
N ALA A 411 -8.70 -0.78 -5.04
CA ALA A 411 -8.21 0.51 -5.47
C ALA A 411 -8.31 0.63 -7.00
N THR A 412 -8.69 1.81 -7.50
CA THR A 412 -8.89 2.06 -8.93
C THR A 412 -8.53 3.48 -9.29
N VAL A 413 -8.27 3.72 -10.57
CA VAL A 413 -8.27 5.07 -11.13
C VAL A 413 -9.72 5.57 -11.34
N GLY A 414 -9.92 6.89 -11.25
CA GLY A 414 -11.22 7.53 -11.37
C GLY A 414 -11.16 8.97 -11.90
N GLY A 415 -12.32 9.60 -12.07
CA GLY A 415 -12.46 10.86 -12.81
C GLY A 415 -12.75 10.63 -14.29
N LEU A 416 -13.24 11.66 -14.99
CA LEU A 416 -13.62 11.56 -16.41
C LEU A 416 -12.43 11.14 -17.29
N ASN A 417 -11.21 11.54 -16.90
CA ASN A 417 -9.99 11.19 -17.62
C ASN A 417 -9.11 10.19 -16.85
N LYS A 418 -9.64 9.50 -15.83
CA LYS A 418 -8.86 8.60 -14.96
C LYS A 418 -7.67 9.31 -14.29
N GLU A 419 -7.87 10.56 -13.88
CA GLU A 419 -6.83 11.44 -13.33
C GLU A 419 -6.69 11.36 -11.80
N PHE A 420 -7.55 10.60 -11.13
CA PHE A 420 -7.53 10.35 -9.69
C PHE A 420 -7.25 8.88 -9.38
N ILE A 421 -6.79 8.64 -8.15
CA ILE A 421 -6.72 7.31 -7.53
C ILE A 421 -7.71 7.28 -6.37
N TYR A 422 -8.57 6.27 -6.37
CA TYR A 422 -9.52 5.98 -5.31
C TYR A 422 -9.12 4.66 -4.64
N GLY A 423 -8.94 4.71 -3.33
CA GLY A 423 -8.58 3.54 -2.53
C GLY A 423 -8.40 3.90 -1.07
N GLY A 424 -8.52 2.91 -0.18
CA GLY A 424 -8.15 3.07 1.22
C GLY A 424 -6.64 3.01 1.42
N ARG A 425 -6.14 3.53 2.55
CA ARG A 425 -4.75 3.37 2.99
C ARG A 425 -3.71 3.98 2.03
N ILE A 426 -4.11 5.03 1.30
CA ILE A 426 -3.20 5.81 0.45
C ILE A 426 -2.11 6.46 1.33
N ASP A 427 -2.55 6.97 2.49
CA ASP A 427 -1.71 7.44 3.58
C ASP A 427 -1.09 6.25 4.33
N ASP A 428 0.24 6.05 4.33
CA ASP A 428 1.28 6.66 3.46
C ASP A 428 1.91 5.64 2.49
N LYS A 429 1.14 4.60 2.14
CA LYS A 429 1.58 3.63 1.13
C LYS A 429 1.92 4.31 -0.20
N LEU A 430 1.33 5.47 -0.52
CA LEU A 430 1.64 6.24 -1.71
C LEU A 430 3.08 6.73 -1.77
N CYS A 431 3.56 7.44 -0.75
CA CYS A 431 4.94 7.97 -0.77
C CYS A 431 5.94 6.85 -0.51
N SER A 432 5.64 5.95 0.42
CA SER A 432 6.48 4.79 0.72
C SER A 432 6.70 3.90 -0.52
N TRP A 433 5.64 3.55 -1.25
CA TRP A 433 5.76 2.80 -2.51
C TRP A 433 6.57 3.58 -3.54
N ALA A 434 6.27 4.87 -3.74
CA ALA A 434 6.99 5.69 -4.70
C ALA A 434 8.51 5.81 -4.38
N ALA A 435 8.87 5.91 -3.10
CA ALA A 435 10.25 5.95 -2.64
C ALA A 435 10.98 4.64 -2.96
N MET A 436 10.32 3.50 -2.74
CA MET A 436 10.90 2.21 -3.07
C MET A 436 11.06 2.01 -4.59
N GLN A 437 10.07 2.38 -5.39
CA GLN A 437 10.20 2.37 -6.84
C GLN A 437 11.35 3.25 -7.33
N ALA A 438 11.59 4.40 -6.68
CA ALA A 438 12.74 5.26 -6.97
C ALA A 438 14.07 4.58 -6.65
N LEU A 439 14.18 3.90 -5.51
CA LEU A 439 15.38 3.15 -5.15
C LEU A 439 15.64 1.99 -6.12
N LEU A 440 14.60 1.24 -6.49
CA LEU A 440 14.68 0.18 -7.51
C LEU A 440 15.09 0.72 -8.89
N GLY A 441 14.62 1.92 -9.25
CA GLY A 441 14.99 2.61 -10.50
C GLY A 441 16.41 3.19 -10.50
N SER A 442 16.98 3.48 -9.32
CA SER A 442 18.31 4.12 -9.20
C SER A 442 19.51 3.19 -9.50
N GLN A 443 19.28 1.90 -9.81
CA GLN A 443 20.26 0.82 -9.69
C GLN A 443 21.32 0.70 -10.81
N SER A 444 21.01 1.10 -12.04
CA SER A 444 21.78 0.59 -13.19
C SER A 444 22.87 1.52 -13.74
N TYR A 445 22.80 2.82 -13.47
CA TYR A 445 23.73 3.80 -14.05
C TYR A 445 24.52 4.60 -13.00
N ASP A 446 23.96 4.77 -11.79
CA ASP A 446 24.36 5.81 -10.83
C ASP A 446 24.99 5.28 -9.52
N THR A 447 25.24 3.96 -9.41
CA THR A 447 26.01 3.39 -8.30
C THR A 447 27.51 3.35 -8.58
N ARG A 448 27.89 3.28 -9.87
CA ARG A 448 29.29 3.19 -10.33
C ARG A 448 30.15 4.39 -9.94
N PHE A 449 29.54 5.55 -9.74
CA PHE A 449 30.23 6.82 -9.43
C PHE A 449 29.69 7.49 -8.16
N SER A 450 28.83 6.81 -7.40
CA SER A 450 28.29 7.37 -6.17
C SER A 450 29.16 6.97 -5.00
N SER A 451 29.39 7.92 -4.09
CA SER A 451 30.12 7.69 -2.86
C SER A 451 29.22 7.65 -1.62
N ILE A 452 27.90 7.68 -1.78
CA ILE A 452 26.92 7.67 -0.67
C ILE A 452 26.17 6.34 -0.56
N ILE A 453 25.48 6.12 0.55
CA ILE A 453 24.49 5.06 0.71
C ILE A 453 23.10 5.61 0.37
N LYS A 454 22.37 4.96 -0.54
CA LYS A 454 20.98 5.31 -0.87
C LYS A 454 20.06 4.43 -0.04
N ILE A 455 19.16 5.01 0.75
CA ILE A 455 18.33 4.29 1.73
C ILE A 455 16.86 4.63 1.50
N VAL A 456 16.00 3.61 1.53
CA VAL A 456 14.54 3.75 1.71
C VAL A 456 14.13 3.03 2.98
N GLY A 457 13.45 3.74 3.88
CA GLY A 457 12.89 3.18 5.11
C GLY A 457 11.37 3.25 5.11
N TRP A 458 10.72 2.11 5.32
CA TRP A 458 9.30 1.98 5.63
C TRP A 458 9.16 1.66 7.10
N PHE A 459 8.57 2.58 7.85
CA PHE A 459 8.28 2.40 9.28
C PHE A 459 6.82 1.99 9.49
N ASP A 460 6.56 1.43 10.66
CA ASP A 460 5.22 1.12 11.16
C ASP A 460 4.96 2.02 12.38
N ASN A 461 3.70 2.15 12.78
CA ASN A 461 3.30 2.90 13.96
C ASN A 461 3.46 4.42 13.89
N GLU A 462 3.57 5.00 12.70
CA GLU A 462 3.58 6.46 12.53
C GLU A 462 2.31 7.06 13.13
N GLU A 463 1.17 6.47 12.77
CA GLU A 463 -0.19 6.92 13.09
C GLU A 463 -0.49 6.95 14.60
N ILE A 464 0.35 6.29 15.41
CA ILE A 464 0.27 6.24 16.86
C ILE A 464 1.50 6.87 17.55
N GLY A 465 2.34 7.58 16.80
CA GLY A 465 3.47 8.37 17.29
C GLY A 465 4.84 7.69 17.27
N SER A 466 4.97 6.54 16.60
CA SER A 466 6.22 5.82 16.25
C SER A 466 7.06 5.27 17.40
N GLN A 467 6.53 5.16 18.62
CA GLN A 467 7.30 4.79 19.83
C GLN A 467 7.50 3.28 20.05
N LEU A 468 7.19 2.43 19.07
CA LEU A 468 7.43 0.99 19.14
C LEU A 468 8.71 0.60 18.38
N ARG A 469 9.20 -0.63 18.58
CA ARG A 469 10.52 -1.09 18.08
C ARG A 469 10.70 -0.98 16.56
N GLN A 470 9.62 -0.94 15.80
CA GLN A 470 9.60 -0.86 14.34
C GLN A 470 9.21 0.53 13.81
N GLY A 471 8.90 1.49 14.69
CA GLY A 471 8.55 2.84 14.31
C GLY A 471 9.72 3.78 14.15
N ALA A 472 9.46 4.98 13.64
CA ALA A 472 10.49 5.96 13.33
C ALA A 472 11.23 6.53 14.57
N LYS A 473 10.65 6.44 15.77
CA LYS A 473 11.34 6.80 17.04
C LYS A 473 12.15 5.64 17.62
N SER A 474 12.22 4.51 16.92
CA SER A 474 13.06 3.38 17.32
C SER A 474 14.49 3.56 16.84
N ASN A 475 15.37 2.67 17.31
CA ASN A 475 16.74 2.61 16.82
C ASN A 475 16.88 1.96 15.42
N PHE A 476 15.80 1.65 14.71
CA PHE A 476 15.89 0.84 13.48
C PHE A 476 16.78 1.48 12.39
N LEU A 477 16.53 2.75 12.05
CA LEU A 477 17.36 3.48 11.08
C LEU A 477 18.77 3.77 11.61
N PRO A 478 18.95 4.38 12.81
CA PRO A 478 20.29 4.64 13.34
C PRO A 478 21.16 3.38 13.40
N GLN A 479 20.61 2.28 13.89
CA GLN A 479 21.32 1.00 14.01
C GLN A 479 21.64 0.40 12.64
N THR A 480 20.75 0.54 11.65
CA THR A 480 21.02 0.07 10.29
C THR A 480 22.18 0.84 9.66
N ILE A 481 22.21 2.16 9.80
CA ILE A 481 23.32 2.99 9.30
C ILE A 481 24.61 2.65 10.03
N GLU A 482 24.60 2.60 11.37
CA GLU A 482 25.77 2.27 12.19
C GLU A 482 26.38 0.92 11.79
N ARG A 483 25.55 -0.11 11.61
CA ARG A 483 26.01 -1.45 11.21
C ARG A 483 26.50 -1.50 9.77
N ALA A 484 25.87 -0.75 8.87
CA ALA A 484 26.35 -0.63 7.48
C ALA A 484 27.73 0.04 7.42
N VAL A 485 27.90 1.17 8.13
CA VAL A 485 29.17 1.87 8.23
C VAL A 485 30.23 0.97 8.87
N GLY A 486 29.91 0.29 9.98
CA GLY A 486 30.83 -0.60 10.68
C GLY A 486 31.31 -1.79 9.85
N SER A 487 30.39 -2.39 9.07
CA SER A 487 30.73 -3.45 8.13
C SER A 487 31.67 -2.94 7.02
N LEU A 488 31.36 -1.77 6.45
CA LEU A 488 32.17 -1.13 5.40
C LEU A 488 33.54 -0.63 5.92
N SER A 489 33.66 -0.25 7.19
CA SER A 489 34.94 0.11 7.83
C SER A 489 35.71 -1.08 8.40
N LYS A 490 35.12 -2.29 8.42
CA LYS A 490 35.68 -3.52 9.02
C LYS A 490 35.97 -3.45 10.53
N HIS A 491 35.36 -2.49 11.22
CA HIS A 491 35.47 -2.32 12.68
C HIS A 491 34.24 -1.55 13.19
N SER A 492 33.93 -1.66 14.49
CA SER A 492 32.87 -0.85 15.10
C SER A 492 33.13 0.64 14.87
N PRO A 493 32.18 1.41 14.32
CA PRO A 493 32.43 2.80 13.96
C PRO A 493 32.62 3.63 15.24
N SER A 494 33.61 4.52 15.26
CA SER A 494 33.75 5.48 16.35
C SER A 494 32.61 6.51 16.30
N SER A 495 32.34 7.16 17.43
CA SER A 495 31.36 8.25 17.49
C SER A 495 31.69 9.38 16.50
N ASP A 496 32.98 9.67 16.27
CA ASP A 496 33.42 10.62 15.25
C ASP A 496 33.06 10.15 13.81
N LEU A 497 33.34 8.90 13.48
CA LEU A 497 33.06 8.35 12.15
C LEU A 497 31.55 8.37 11.85
N LEU A 498 30.74 7.93 12.83
CA LEU A 498 29.28 7.94 12.70
C LEU A 498 28.73 9.37 12.66
N GLY A 499 29.26 10.27 13.49
CA GLY A 499 28.88 11.70 13.49
C GLY A 499 29.15 12.37 12.14
N ARG A 500 30.29 12.11 11.51
CA ARG A 500 30.59 12.58 10.14
C ARG A 500 29.66 11.98 9.09
N THR A 501 29.34 10.69 9.21
CA THR A 501 28.37 10.02 8.33
C THR A 501 27.00 10.72 8.42
N TYR A 502 26.49 10.96 9.63
CA TYR A 502 25.21 11.66 9.83
C TYR A 502 25.25 13.11 9.33
N ALA A 503 26.31 13.87 9.61
CA ALA A 503 26.46 15.24 9.13
C ALA A 503 26.47 15.33 7.59
N ASN A 504 27.03 14.32 6.92
CA ASN A 504 27.05 14.20 5.46
C ASN A 504 25.76 13.63 4.86
N SER A 505 24.77 13.27 5.68
CA SER A 505 23.52 12.64 5.24
C SER A 505 22.38 13.66 5.10
N PHE A 506 21.31 13.24 4.43
CA PHE A 506 20.06 14.00 4.33
C PHE A 506 18.84 13.07 4.27
N ILE A 507 17.77 13.46 4.97
CA ILE A 507 16.49 12.74 5.01
C ILE A 507 15.42 13.52 4.25
N VAL A 508 14.74 12.87 3.32
CA VAL A 508 13.42 13.28 2.87
C VAL A 508 12.41 12.41 3.61
N SER A 509 11.71 13.02 4.56
CA SER A 509 10.52 12.46 5.20
C SER A 509 9.41 12.50 4.17
N SER A 510 9.14 11.34 3.59
CA SER A 510 8.21 11.13 2.50
C SER A 510 6.88 10.68 3.08
N ASP A 511 5.93 11.61 3.16
CA ASP A 511 4.60 11.40 3.70
C ASP A 511 3.57 12.10 2.78
N VAL A 512 2.33 11.67 2.69
CA VAL A 512 1.33 12.33 1.84
C VAL A 512 1.06 13.77 2.31
N THR A 513 0.60 14.62 1.40
CA THR A 513 0.22 16.00 1.76
C THR A 513 -1.22 16.33 1.40
N HIS A 514 -1.74 17.37 2.02
CA HIS A 514 -3.11 17.83 1.80
C HIS A 514 -3.20 18.65 0.50
N ALA A 515 -3.68 18.01 -0.57
CA ALA A 515 -4.11 18.75 -1.76
C ALA A 515 -5.25 19.71 -1.43
N VAL A 516 -5.35 20.82 -2.17
CA VAL A 516 -6.43 21.80 -2.04
C VAL A 516 -7.79 21.15 -2.28
N ASN A 517 -8.70 21.30 -1.34
CA ASN A 517 -10.07 20.83 -1.46
C ASN A 517 -10.97 21.97 -1.97
N PRO A 518 -11.54 21.87 -3.18
CA PRO A 518 -12.29 22.95 -3.80
C PRO A 518 -13.57 23.33 -3.04
N ASN A 519 -14.11 22.42 -2.21
CA ASN A 519 -15.31 22.68 -1.43
C ASN A 519 -15.03 23.38 -0.09
N PHE A 520 -13.76 23.50 0.30
CA PHE A 520 -13.34 24.05 1.60
C PHE A 520 -12.12 24.97 1.45
N LEU A 521 -12.15 25.86 0.44
CA LEU A 521 -11.02 26.76 0.15
C LEU A 521 -10.63 27.64 1.35
N ASP A 522 -11.59 27.99 2.20
CA ASP A 522 -11.33 28.75 3.43
C ASP A 522 -10.46 27.99 4.44
N ALA A 523 -10.32 26.67 4.34
CA ALA A 523 -9.40 25.93 5.21
C ALA A 523 -7.92 26.12 4.82
N TYR A 524 -7.62 26.62 3.62
CA TYR A 524 -6.27 26.68 3.06
C TYR A 524 -5.69 28.09 3.09
N LEU A 525 -4.35 28.17 3.05
CA LEU A 525 -3.63 29.42 2.84
C LEU A 525 -3.45 29.65 1.33
N PRO A 526 -3.91 30.78 0.73
CA PRO A 526 -3.99 30.97 -0.73
C PRO A 526 -2.71 30.82 -1.58
N LYS A 527 -1.53 30.69 -0.95
CA LYS A 527 -0.23 30.48 -1.63
C LYS A 527 0.51 29.21 -1.15
N HIS A 528 -0.12 28.43 -0.28
CA HIS A 528 0.46 27.23 0.33
C HIS A 528 -0.56 26.08 0.26
N ALA A 529 -1.27 26.01 -0.86
CA ALA A 529 -2.34 25.05 -1.13
C ALA A 529 -1.93 24.20 -2.33
N PRO A 530 -1.39 22.99 -2.11
CA PRO A 530 -0.88 22.13 -3.18
C PRO A 530 -1.98 21.69 -4.13
N HIS A 531 -1.69 21.67 -5.42
CA HIS A 531 -2.57 21.13 -6.44
C HIS A 531 -2.17 19.70 -6.79
N LEU A 532 -3.18 18.88 -7.10
CA LEU A 532 -2.98 17.55 -7.67
C LEU A 532 -2.19 17.64 -8.98
N ASN A 533 -1.37 16.63 -9.27
CA ASN A 533 -0.66 16.47 -10.54
C ASN A 533 0.34 17.60 -10.93
N THR A 534 0.73 18.46 -9.99
CA THR A 534 1.65 19.60 -10.26
C THR A 534 3.10 19.31 -9.88
N GLY A 535 3.36 18.70 -8.72
CA GLY A 535 4.71 18.54 -8.17
C GLY A 535 4.71 17.92 -6.78
N LEU A 536 5.89 17.44 -6.34
CA LEU A 536 6.10 17.06 -4.94
C LEU A 536 5.92 18.29 -4.06
N CYS A 537 5.26 18.16 -2.91
CA CYS A 537 4.99 19.27 -2.03
C CYS A 537 5.91 19.24 -0.83
N ILE A 538 6.62 20.34 -0.57
CA ILE A 538 7.32 20.57 0.68
C ILE A 538 6.30 20.99 1.74
N ALA A 539 6.34 20.40 2.93
CA ALA A 539 5.50 20.78 4.06
C ALA A 539 6.30 21.63 5.04
N ALA A 540 5.83 22.84 5.33
CA ALA A 540 6.46 23.75 6.28
C ALA A 540 5.62 23.90 7.55
N ASP A 541 6.26 23.75 8.70
CA ASP A 541 5.67 24.08 10.00
C ASP A 541 6.76 24.52 10.99
N PRO A 542 6.77 25.79 11.45
CA PRO A 542 7.77 26.28 12.40
C PRO A 542 7.66 25.66 13.81
N ASN A 543 6.58 24.91 14.11
CA ASN A 543 6.39 24.27 15.43
C ASN A 543 7.07 22.89 15.54
N GLY A 544 7.79 22.45 14.51
CA GLY A 544 8.56 21.21 14.55
C GLY A 544 7.73 19.94 14.37
N ASN A 545 6.47 20.05 13.88
CA ASN A 545 5.77 18.86 13.37
C ASN A 545 6.36 18.41 12.02
N MET A 546 7.00 19.33 11.30
CA MET A 546 7.84 19.09 10.12
C MET A 546 9.28 19.55 10.43
N THR A 547 10.25 18.97 9.74
CA THR A 547 11.69 19.29 9.80
C THR A 547 12.13 20.40 8.86
N THR A 548 11.28 20.73 7.90
CA THR A 548 11.59 21.65 6.81
C THR A 548 12.05 23.01 7.30
N ASP A 549 13.21 23.42 6.79
CA ASP A 549 13.83 24.72 6.97
C ASP A 549 14.36 25.28 5.64
N ALA A 550 15.05 26.43 5.68
CA ALA A 550 15.57 27.07 4.47
C ALA A 550 16.67 26.25 3.77
N VAL A 551 17.55 25.59 4.53
CA VAL A 551 18.68 24.82 3.98
C VAL A 551 18.15 23.56 3.28
N SER A 552 17.29 22.83 3.96
CA SER A 552 16.67 21.62 3.45
C SER A 552 15.78 21.90 2.22
N THR A 553 15.04 23.02 2.23
CA THR A 553 14.29 23.50 1.06
C THR A 553 15.21 23.78 -0.13
N ALA A 554 16.33 24.48 0.10
CA ALA A 554 17.28 24.80 -0.96
C ALA A 554 17.91 23.52 -1.57
N ILE A 555 18.30 22.55 -0.73
CA ILE A 555 18.85 21.27 -1.20
C ILE A 555 17.84 20.52 -2.07
N LEU A 556 16.59 20.38 -1.62
CA LEU A 556 15.59 19.64 -2.38
C LEU A 556 15.19 20.39 -3.66
N GLN A 557 15.11 21.72 -3.63
CA GLN A 557 14.87 22.55 -4.81
C GLN A 557 16.00 22.39 -5.85
N ARG A 558 17.26 22.38 -5.42
CA ARG A 558 18.40 22.14 -6.33
C ARG A 558 18.37 20.74 -6.94
N CYS A 559 17.92 19.73 -6.18
CA CYS A 559 17.67 18.38 -6.73
C CYS A 559 16.56 18.41 -7.79
N ALA A 560 15.48 19.16 -7.55
CA ALA A 560 14.36 19.28 -8.48
C ALA A 560 14.76 20.02 -9.76
N ASP A 561 15.52 21.12 -9.66
CA ASP A 561 16.01 21.90 -10.80
C ASP A 561 16.83 21.04 -11.76
N ARG A 562 17.69 20.15 -11.22
CA ARG A 562 18.57 19.26 -12.01
C ARG A 562 17.80 18.28 -12.89
N ILE A 563 16.57 17.92 -12.51
CA ILE A 563 15.72 16.99 -13.27
C ILE A 563 14.51 17.69 -13.91
N GLY A 564 14.42 19.03 -13.82
CA GLY A 564 13.28 19.80 -14.32
C GLY A 564 11.94 19.49 -13.62
N ALA A 565 11.98 19.02 -12.36
CA ALA A 565 10.79 18.77 -11.56
C ALA A 565 10.27 20.05 -10.89
N LYS A 566 8.97 20.07 -10.62
CA LYS A 566 8.32 21.17 -9.89
C LYS A 566 8.10 20.77 -8.44
N LEU A 567 8.37 21.70 -7.54
CA LEU A 567 8.00 21.61 -6.15
C LEU A 567 6.83 22.55 -5.84
N GLN A 568 6.04 22.19 -4.86
CA GLN A 568 4.96 23.00 -4.27
C GLN A 568 5.26 23.21 -2.79
N ILE A 569 4.53 24.12 -2.16
CA ILE A 569 4.64 24.36 -0.72
C ILE A 569 3.26 24.20 -0.07
N PHE A 570 3.24 23.54 1.08
CA PHE A 570 2.11 23.44 1.99
C PHE A 570 2.47 24.05 3.32
N GLN A 571 1.54 24.82 3.87
CA GLN A 571 1.61 25.32 5.23
C GLN A 571 0.19 25.46 5.76
N ILE A 572 -0.05 24.92 6.95
CA ILE A 572 -1.35 25.01 7.61
C ILE A 572 -1.63 26.44 8.11
N ARG A 573 -2.91 26.81 8.22
CA ARG A 573 -3.31 28.12 8.75
C ARG A 573 -2.93 28.26 10.23
N ASN A 574 -2.61 29.49 10.64
CA ASN A 574 -2.47 29.83 12.05
C ASN A 574 -3.78 29.52 12.80
N GLY A 575 -3.68 28.83 13.93
CA GLY A 575 -4.83 28.41 14.74
C GLY A 575 -5.26 26.95 14.52
N GLU A 576 -4.80 26.33 13.44
CA GLU A 576 -5.00 24.90 13.17
C GLU A 576 -3.80 24.07 13.61
N ARG A 577 -4.01 22.78 13.85
CA ARG A 577 -2.94 21.85 14.25
C ARG A 577 -2.40 21.08 13.05
N SER A 578 -1.09 21.15 12.82
CA SER A 578 -0.42 20.27 11.86
C SER A 578 -0.30 18.83 12.41
N GLY A 579 -0.47 17.85 11.53
CA GLY A 579 0.04 16.49 11.78
C GLY A 579 1.56 16.52 11.86
N GLY A 580 2.15 15.62 12.65
CA GLY A 580 3.58 15.37 12.65
C GLY A 580 3.89 14.17 11.77
N THR A 581 5.15 14.04 11.36
CA THR A 581 5.63 12.99 10.45
C THR A 581 6.84 12.26 11.05
N VAL A 582 7.40 11.30 10.31
CA VAL A 582 8.65 10.61 10.70
C VAL A 582 9.89 11.51 10.68
N GLY A 583 9.87 12.64 9.96
CA GLY A 583 11.01 13.54 9.80
C GLY A 583 11.61 14.02 11.12
N PRO A 584 10.85 14.71 11.99
CA PRO A 584 11.39 15.21 13.26
C PRO A 584 11.86 14.08 14.16
N MET A 585 11.21 12.91 14.06
CA MET A 585 11.53 11.73 14.84
C MET A 585 12.92 11.20 14.49
N LEU A 586 13.20 11.02 13.20
CA LEU A 586 14.47 10.49 12.72
C LEU A 586 15.59 11.53 12.81
N SER A 587 15.31 12.78 12.46
CA SER A 587 16.29 13.88 12.49
C SER A 587 16.76 14.15 13.92
N SER A 588 15.85 14.21 14.90
CA SER A 588 16.25 14.44 16.31
C SER A 588 17.11 13.33 16.90
N MET A 589 16.93 12.08 16.44
CA MET A 589 17.71 10.93 16.91
C MET A 589 19.09 10.81 16.27
N THR A 590 19.25 11.32 15.04
CA THR A 590 20.46 11.12 14.24
C THR A 590 21.26 12.41 14.03
N GLY A 591 20.65 13.58 14.23
CA GLY A 591 21.21 14.88 13.87
C GLY A 591 21.27 15.13 12.35
N ILE A 592 20.65 14.28 11.53
CA ILE A 592 20.65 14.40 10.08
C ILE A 592 19.71 15.53 9.65
N ARG A 593 20.19 16.38 8.72
CA ARG A 593 19.36 17.41 8.06
C ARG A 593 18.19 16.75 7.34
N ALA A 594 16.99 17.30 7.48
CA ALA A 594 15.80 16.67 6.95
C ALA A 594 14.84 17.68 6.32
N ILE A 595 14.01 17.20 5.39
CA ILE A 595 12.87 17.91 4.82
C ILE A 595 11.64 17.01 4.83
N ASP A 596 10.47 17.60 5.06
CA ASP A 596 9.20 16.93 4.87
C ASP A 596 8.65 17.24 3.49
N ALA A 597 8.56 16.22 2.64
CA ALA A 597 8.11 16.39 1.27
C ALA A 597 7.29 15.20 0.75
N GLY A 598 6.12 15.51 0.22
CA GLY A 598 5.02 14.58 0.05
C GLY A 598 4.26 14.69 -1.25
N LEU A 599 3.60 13.61 -1.63
CA LEU A 599 2.73 13.59 -2.80
C LEU A 599 1.33 14.13 -2.44
N PRO A 600 0.82 15.18 -3.14
CA PRO A 600 -0.58 15.56 -3.05
C PRO A 600 -1.49 14.59 -3.83
N GLN A 601 -0.99 13.99 -4.93
CA GLN A 601 -1.43 12.75 -5.61
C GLN A 601 -0.51 12.43 -6.81
N LEU A 602 -0.62 11.21 -7.34
CA LEU A 602 0.35 10.42 -8.12
C LEU A 602 0.63 10.96 -9.54
N ARG A 603 1.84 11.51 -9.75
CA ARG A 603 2.49 11.61 -11.08
C ARG A 603 4.00 11.93 -11.03
N LEU A 604 4.47 12.57 -9.95
CA LEU A 604 5.82 13.17 -9.90
C LEU A 604 6.72 12.67 -8.75
N GLY A 605 6.20 11.82 -7.86
CA GLY A 605 6.92 11.39 -6.65
C GLY A 605 8.10 10.49 -6.96
N VAL A 606 7.89 9.42 -7.75
CA VAL A 606 8.98 8.49 -8.13
C VAL A 606 10.11 9.24 -8.84
N LEU A 607 9.77 10.15 -9.76
CA LEU A 607 10.76 10.95 -10.48
C LEU A 607 11.56 11.86 -9.54
N MET A 608 10.86 12.59 -8.67
CA MET A 608 11.52 13.49 -7.72
C MET A 608 12.37 12.74 -6.70
N PHE A 609 11.87 11.64 -6.16
CA PHE A 609 12.62 10.77 -5.25
C PHE A 609 13.84 10.13 -5.92
N THR A 610 13.74 9.75 -7.19
CA THR A 610 14.91 9.25 -7.93
C THR A 610 15.93 10.35 -8.15
N GLY A 611 15.48 11.55 -8.55
CA GLY A 611 16.35 12.70 -8.71
C GLY A 611 17.03 13.14 -7.42
N PHE A 612 16.36 13.00 -6.27
CA PHE A 612 16.98 13.17 -4.96
C PHE A 612 18.05 12.10 -4.70
N LEU A 613 17.72 10.81 -4.79
CA LEU A 613 18.64 9.70 -4.52
C LEU A 613 19.91 9.76 -5.40
N ASN A 614 19.79 10.24 -6.63
CA ASN A 614 20.91 10.34 -7.58
C ASN A 614 21.60 11.72 -7.55
N GLY A 615 20.87 12.78 -7.22
CA GLY A 615 21.36 14.16 -7.29
C GLY A 615 21.93 14.70 -5.98
N PHE A 616 21.51 14.16 -4.83
CA PHE A 616 21.83 14.72 -3.51
C PHE A 616 23.33 14.89 -3.30
N GLU A 617 24.15 13.89 -3.63
CA GLU A 617 25.61 13.94 -3.46
C GLU A 617 26.24 15.15 -4.15
N ARG A 618 25.82 15.45 -5.39
CA ARG A 618 26.31 16.61 -6.15
C ARG A 618 25.79 17.92 -5.58
N VAL A 619 24.54 17.94 -5.15
CA VAL A 619 23.91 19.13 -4.55
C VAL A 619 24.55 19.44 -3.21
N ASP A 620 24.82 18.47 -2.36
CA ASP A 620 25.44 18.68 -1.04
C ASP A 620 26.82 19.33 -1.16
N MET A 621 27.61 18.96 -2.18
CA MET A 621 28.89 19.62 -2.46
C MET A 621 28.76 21.12 -2.75
N GLU A 622 27.64 21.60 -3.28
CA GLU A 622 27.39 23.03 -3.51
C GLU A 622 27.32 23.81 -2.18
N PHE A 623 27.04 23.15 -1.05
CA PHE A 623 26.88 23.76 0.29
C PHE A 623 28.12 23.65 1.19
N ARG A 624 29.23 23.08 0.69
CA ARG A 624 30.47 22.86 1.46
C ARG A 624 31.53 23.96 1.30
N ALA A 625 31.12 25.13 0.78
CA ALA A 625 32.00 26.24 0.43
C ALA A 625 32.77 26.83 1.64
#